data_AF-A0A392NVT2-F1
#
_entry.id   AF-A0A392NVT2-F1
#
_cell.length_a   1.000
_cell.length_b   1.000
_cell.length_c   1.000
_cell.angle_alpha   90.00
_cell.angle_beta   90.00
_cell.angle_gamma   90.00
#
_symmetry.space_group_name_H-M   'P 1'
#
loop_
_entity.id
_entity.type
_entity.pdbx_description
1 polymer ?
#
loop_
_entity_poly.entity_id
_entity_poly.type
_entity_poly.pdbx_seq_one_letter_code
_entity_poly.pdbx_strand_id
1 'polypeptide(L)'
;MSLVVCILGAKFDPEGEYVRQWLPELARMPTEWIHHPWNAPLSVLRASGVELGQNYPNPMIDIDLAREKLTQAIFKMWEIQAASKASSSEVVVDSEYQDIPKVLVLKDKAPCATISANDQKVPALQVQDPKNDLPI
;
A
#
# COMPACT_ATOMS: atom_id res chain seq x y z
N MET A 1 -17.19 -3.24 -0.81
CA MET A 1 -17.01 -3.13 0.67
C MET A 1 -15.54 -3.36 1.00
N SER A 2 -14.80 -2.28 1.19
CA SER A 2 -13.33 -2.29 1.18
C SER A 2 -12.71 -2.99 2.39
N LEU A 3 -12.44 -4.29 2.27
CA LEU A 3 -11.70 -5.08 3.27
C LEU A 3 -10.18 -4.86 3.21
N VAL A 4 -9.63 -4.47 2.06
CA VAL A 4 -8.16 -4.42 1.85
C VAL A 4 -7.48 -3.35 2.70
N VAL A 5 -8.06 -2.15 2.78
CA VAL A 5 -7.49 -1.05 3.58
C VAL A 5 -7.55 -1.38 5.08
N CYS A 6 -8.64 -1.96 5.54
CA CYS A 6 -8.83 -2.34 6.95
C CYS A 6 -7.84 -3.42 7.39
N ILE A 7 -7.59 -4.42 6.53
CA ILE A 7 -6.62 -5.48 6.80
C ILE A 7 -5.20 -4.91 6.89
N LEU A 8 -4.85 -3.95 6.04
CA LEU A 8 -3.54 -3.31 6.10
C LEU A 8 -3.36 -2.56 7.41
N GLY A 9 -4.36 -1.76 7.80
CA GLY A 9 -4.39 -1.06 9.08
C GLY A 9 -4.19 -2.02 10.25
N ALA A 10 -4.99 -3.08 10.33
CA ALA A 10 -4.88 -4.07 11.40
C ALA A 10 -3.52 -4.79 11.47
N LYS A 11 -2.81 -4.94 10.34
CA LYS A 11 -1.50 -5.61 10.29
C LYS A 11 -0.34 -4.71 10.71
N PHE A 12 -0.37 -3.44 10.34
CA PHE A 12 0.73 -2.50 10.55
C PHE A 12 0.51 -1.58 11.75
N ASP A 13 -0.75 -1.33 12.10
CA ASP A 13 -1.17 -0.45 13.18
C ASP A 13 -2.44 -1.00 13.86
N PRO A 14 -2.33 -2.08 14.65
CA PRO A 14 -3.50 -2.73 15.25
C PRO A 14 -4.24 -1.82 16.23
N GLU A 15 -3.53 -0.89 16.90
CA GLU A 15 -4.11 0.05 17.89
C GLU A 15 -4.51 1.40 17.29
N GLY A 16 -4.13 1.68 16.05
CA GLY A 16 -4.40 2.96 15.40
C GLY A 16 -3.48 4.10 15.85
N GLU A 17 -2.47 3.83 16.67
CA GLU A 17 -1.60 4.86 17.28
C GLU A 17 -0.88 5.70 16.23
N TYR A 18 -0.48 5.09 15.11
CA TYR A 18 0.14 5.83 14.01
C TYR A 18 -0.85 6.84 13.42
N VAL A 19 -2.09 6.41 13.17
CA VAL A 19 -3.13 7.32 12.66
C VAL A 19 -3.45 8.41 13.68
N ARG A 20 -3.52 8.10 14.98
CA ARG A 20 -3.77 9.10 16.05
C ARG A 20 -2.66 10.14 16.13
N GLN A 21 -1.40 9.74 15.91
CA GLN A 21 -0.24 10.63 15.95
C GLN A 21 -0.24 11.62 14.78
N TRP A 22 -0.55 11.16 13.57
CA TRP A 22 -0.45 11.97 12.35
C TRP A 22 -1.75 12.70 11.98
N LEU A 23 -2.91 12.16 12.39
CA LEU A 23 -4.23 12.70 12.14
C LEU A 23 -4.96 12.87 13.48
N PRO A 24 -4.65 13.94 14.24
CA PRO A 24 -5.23 14.17 15.56
C PRO A 24 -6.75 14.33 15.53
N GLU A 25 -7.32 14.67 14.37
CA GLU A 25 -8.75 14.77 14.17
C GLU A 25 -9.47 13.41 14.22
N LEU A 26 -8.76 12.31 13.96
CA LEU A 26 -9.26 10.95 14.14
C LEU A 26 -8.88 10.35 15.50
N ALA A 27 -8.15 11.09 16.35
CA ALA A 27 -7.60 10.55 17.59
C ALA A 27 -8.65 10.12 18.63
N ARG A 28 -9.91 10.53 18.49
CA ARG A 28 -11.03 10.14 19.35
C ARG A 28 -11.84 8.97 18.80
N MET A 29 -11.50 8.46 17.61
CA MET A 29 -12.18 7.32 17.02
C MET A 29 -11.81 6.02 17.74
N PRO A 30 -12.75 5.06 17.86
CA PRO A 30 -12.41 3.71 18.27
C PRO A 30 -11.48 3.07 17.24
N THR A 31 -10.55 2.23 17.72
CA THR A 31 -9.56 1.54 16.90
C THR A 31 -10.17 0.70 15.77
N GLU A 32 -11.35 0.14 16.00
CA GLU A 32 -12.10 -0.59 14.97
C GLU A 32 -12.39 0.25 13.73
N TRP A 33 -12.62 1.55 13.87
CA TRP A 33 -13.09 2.43 12.79
C TRP A 33 -12.01 3.40 12.28
N ILE A 34 -10.86 3.48 12.95
CA ILE A 34 -9.82 4.46 12.64
C ILE A 34 -9.22 4.27 11.23
N HIS A 35 -9.17 3.02 10.76
CA HIS A 35 -8.67 2.65 9.42
C HIS A 35 -9.75 2.74 8.33
N HIS A 36 -11.01 2.96 8.70
CA HIS A 36 -12.14 3.04 7.77
C HIS A 36 -13.27 3.94 8.32
N PRO A 37 -13.00 5.26 8.49
CA PRO A 37 -13.95 6.19 9.07
C PRO A 37 -15.27 6.28 8.27
N TRP A 38 -15.21 6.06 6.95
CA TRP A 38 -16.39 6.05 6.08
C TRP A 38 -17.36 4.90 6.33
N ASN A 39 -16.93 3.81 6.97
CA ASN A 39 -17.82 2.70 7.33
C ASN A 39 -18.44 2.86 8.73
N ALA A 40 -17.99 3.85 9.51
CA ALA A 40 -18.42 4.01 10.91
C ALA A 40 -19.89 4.47 11.00
N PRO A 41 -20.64 4.01 12.02
CA PRO A 41 -21.98 4.51 12.25
C PRO A 41 -21.93 5.99 12.65
N LEU A 42 -22.95 6.75 12.24
CA LEU A 42 -23.05 8.20 12.49
C LEU A 42 -22.96 8.56 13.98
N SER A 43 -23.38 7.65 14.87
CA SER A 43 -23.26 7.83 16.33
C SER A 43 -21.81 7.88 16.79
N VAL A 44 -20.95 6.99 16.27
CA VAL A 44 -19.52 6.94 16.57
C VAL A 44 -18.81 8.15 15.97
N LEU A 45 -19.11 8.49 14.71
CA LEU A 45 -18.55 9.68 14.05
C LEU A 45 -18.84 10.96 14.85
N ARG A 46 -20.09 11.15 15.29
CA ARG A 46 -20.47 12.29 16.13
C ARG A 46 -19.79 12.26 17.50
N ALA A 47 -19.72 11.11 18.16
CA ALA A 47 -19.07 10.96 19.45
C ALA A 47 -17.57 11.28 19.40
N SER A 48 -16.92 10.93 18.29
CA SER A 48 -15.51 11.23 18.03
C SER A 48 -15.28 12.64 17.48
N GLY A 49 -16.33 13.37 17.11
CA GLY A 49 -16.24 14.71 16.52
C GLY A 49 -15.75 14.72 15.07
N VAL A 50 -15.89 13.60 14.35
CA VAL A 50 -15.45 13.44 12.97
C VAL A 50 -16.62 13.66 12.02
N GLU A 51 -16.51 14.67 11.17
CA GLU A 51 -17.47 14.94 10.09
C GLU A 51 -16.87 14.59 8.73
N LEU A 52 -17.45 13.56 8.11
CA LEU A 52 -17.08 13.14 6.76
C LEU A 52 -17.48 14.21 5.73
N GLY A 53 -16.52 14.65 4.92
CA GLY A 53 -16.66 15.73 3.94
C GLY A 53 -16.27 17.12 4.45
N GLN A 54 -16.10 17.31 5.76
CA GLN A 54 -15.60 18.56 6.35
C GLN A 54 -14.25 18.36 7.04
N ASN A 55 -14.27 17.64 8.16
CA ASN A 55 -13.10 17.38 8.98
C ASN A 55 -12.24 16.25 8.41
N TYR A 56 -12.86 15.27 7.75
CA TYR A 56 -12.16 14.22 7.03
C TYR A 56 -12.85 13.94 5.70
N PRO A 57 -12.17 13.96 4.55
CA PRO A 57 -12.83 13.80 3.26
C PRO A 57 -13.39 12.38 3.07
N ASN A 58 -14.44 12.27 2.26
CA ASN A 58 -14.93 10.97 1.80
C ASN A 58 -13.92 10.35 0.81
N PRO A 59 -13.87 9.00 0.70
CA PRO A 59 -13.09 8.34 -0.33
C PRO A 59 -13.42 8.91 -1.71
N MET A 60 -12.42 9.47 -2.39
CA MET A 60 -12.62 10.09 -3.71
C MET A 60 -13.00 9.06 -4.78
N ILE A 61 -12.52 7.82 -4.61
CA ILE A 61 -12.71 6.73 -5.56
C ILE A 61 -13.12 5.49 -4.76
N ASP A 62 -14.18 4.82 -5.20
CA ASP A 62 -14.55 3.51 -4.66
C ASP A 62 -13.51 2.46 -5.08
N ILE A 63 -13.14 1.59 -4.17
CA ILE A 63 -12.11 0.57 -4.38
C ILE A 63 -12.54 -0.45 -5.42
N ASP A 64 -13.85 -0.75 -5.49
CA ASP A 64 -14.39 -1.64 -6.52
C ASP A 64 -14.21 -1.02 -7.93
N LEU A 65 -14.45 0.29 -8.06
CA LEU A 65 -14.19 1.05 -9.30
C LEU A 65 -12.69 1.14 -9.61
N ALA A 66 -11.86 1.41 -8.61
CA ALA A 66 -10.40 1.46 -8.78
C ALA A 66 -9.84 0.14 -9.31
N ARG A 67 -10.34 -1.00 -8.78
CA ARG A 67 -9.96 -2.33 -9.25
C ARG A 67 -10.30 -2.53 -10.71
N GLU A 68 -11.51 -2.17 -11.13
CA GLU A 68 -11.93 -2.30 -12.53
C GLU A 68 -11.05 -1.46 -13.46
N LYS A 69 -10.82 -0.19 -13.10
CA LYS A 69 -9.97 0.73 -13.87
C LYS A 69 -8.54 0.21 -13.97
N LEU A 70 -8.00 -0.33 -12.88
CA LEU A 70 -6.68 -0.95 -12.85
C LEU A 70 -6.60 -2.13 -13.81
N THR A 71 -7.58 -3.04 -13.77
CA THR A 71 -7.65 -4.20 -14.67
C THR A 71 -7.71 -3.77 -16.14
N GLN A 72 -8.56 -2.79 -16.47
CA GLN A 72 -8.64 -2.24 -17.83
C GLN A 72 -7.30 -1.62 -18.29
N ALA A 73 -6.62 -0.88 -17.41
CA ALA A 73 -5.33 -0.29 -17.72
C ALA A 73 -4.24 -1.35 -17.97
N ILE A 74 -4.22 -2.42 -17.17
CA ILE A 74 -3.29 -3.54 -17.33
C ILE A 74 -3.50 -4.22 -18.69
N PHE A 75 -4.75 -4.51 -19.08
CA PHE A 75 -5.04 -5.12 -20.37
C PHE A 75 -4.60 -4.23 -21.55
N LYS A 76 -4.92 -2.93 -21.51
CA LYS A 76 -4.46 -1.98 -22.53
C LYS A 76 -2.95 -1.95 -22.68
N MET A 77 -2.23 -1.95 -21.56
CA MET A 77 -0.77 -1.98 -21.56
C MET A 77 -0.23 -3.23 -22.25
N TRP A 78 -0.82 -4.40 -21.98
CA TRP A 78 -0.41 -5.66 -22.62
C TRP A 78 -0.67 -5.67 -24.13
N GLU A 79 -1.79 -5.11 -24.58
CA GLU A 79 -2.08 -4.96 -26.01
C GLU A 79 -1.05 -4.08 -26.72
N ILE A 80 -0.71 -2.93 -26.11
CA ILE A 80 0.31 -2.00 -26.64
C ILE A 80 1.68 -2.68 -26.68
N GLN A 81 2.03 -3.46 -25.65
CA GLN A 81 3.30 -4.18 -25.59
C GLN A 81 3.39 -5.29 -26.64
N ALA A 82 2.29 -6.00 -26.90
CA ALA A 82 2.24 -7.01 -27.95
C ALA A 82 2.41 -6.36 -29.34
N ALA A 83 1.77 -5.21 -29.57
CA ALA A 83 1.90 -4.45 -30.81
C ALA A 83 3.33 -3.88 -31.00
N SER A 84 3.96 -3.37 -29.94
CA SER A 84 5.34 -2.86 -30.01
C SER A 84 6.37 -3.97 -30.25
N LYS A 85 6.13 -5.16 -29.70
CA LYS A 85 6.98 -6.34 -29.94
C LYS A 85 6.87 -6.88 -31.37
N ALA A 86 5.70 -6.74 -32.01
CA ALA A 86 5.51 -7.10 -33.42
C ALA A 86 6.13 -6.08 -34.40
N SER A 87 6.26 -4.81 -33.99
CA SER A 87 6.87 -3.75 -34.81
C SER A 87 8.41 -3.70 -34.73
N SER A 88 9.03 -4.43 -33.79
CA SER A 88 10.49 -4.53 -33.66
C SER A 88 11.04 -5.77 -34.39
N SER A 89 10.58 -6.01 -35.61
CA SER A 89 11.18 -6.95 -36.57
C SER A 89 11.58 -6.20 -37.84
N GLU A 90 12.65 -5.40 -37.76
CA GLU A 90 13.56 -5.29 -38.90
C GLU A 90 14.64 -6.35 -38.73
N VAL A 91 14.55 -7.36 -39.60
CA VAL A 91 15.55 -8.38 -39.83
C VAL A 91 16.74 -7.73 -40.55
N VAL A 92 17.87 -7.59 -39.87
CA VAL A 92 19.14 -7.27 -40.53
C VAL A 92 19.74 -8.58 -41.03
N VAL A 93 20.12 -8.55 -42.32
CA VAL A 93 20.60 -9.66 -43.17
C VAL A 93 21.91 -10.29 -42.67
N ASP A 94 22.02 -11.60 -42.97
CA ASP A 94 23.06 -12.59 -42.64
C ASP A 94 24.52 -12.11 -42.55
N SER A 95 25.20 -12.49 -41.46
CA SER A 95 26.60 -12.94 -41.50
C SER A 95 26.89 -13.90 -40.33
N GLU A 96 27.58 -14.99 -40.68
CA GLU A 96 27.81 -16.18 -39.86
C GLU A 96 28.75 -15.99 -38.65
N TYR A 97 28.45 -16.75 -37.60
CA TYR A 97 29.25 -17.33 -36.52
C TYR A 97 30.62 -16.70 -36.17
N GLN A 98 30.82 -16.29 -34.91
CA GLN A 98 31.55 -17.13 -33.95
C GLN A 98 31.65 -16.51 -32.55
N ASP A 99 31.60 -17.41 -31.56
CA ASP A 99 31.86 -17.22 -30.14
C ASP A 99 30.97 -16.22 -29.41
N ILE A 100 29.90 -16.77 -28.81
CA ILE A 100 29.36 -16.21 -27.58
C ILE A 100 30.42 -16.47 -26.52
N PRO A 101 31.23 -15.50 -26.04
CA PRO A 101 31.88 -15.71 -24.77
C PRO A 101 30.75 -15.95 -23.79
N LYS A 102 30.76 -17.12 -23.14
CA LYS A 102 30.00 -17.36 -21.92
C LYS A 102 30.44 -16.29 -20.94
N VAL A 103 29.79 -15.12 -20.99
CA VAL A 103 29.82 -14.15 -19.92
C VAL A 103 29.12 -14.86 -18.79
N LEU A 104 29.95 -15.50 -17.97
CA LEU A 104 29.66 -15.85 -16.60
C LEU A 104 28.78 -14.73 -16.07
N VAL A 105 27.53 -15.06 -15.77
CA VAL A 105 26.66 -14.19 -15.00
C VAL A 105 27.33 -14.10 -13.63
N LEU A 106 28.29 -13.19 -13.50
CA LEU A 106 28.72 -12.71 -12.22
C LEU A 106 27.49 -12.05 -11.64
N LYS A 107 27.04 -12.69 -10.56
CA LYS A 107 25.93 -12.32 -9.72
C LYS A 107 26.27 -11.00 -9.05
N ASP A 108 26.24 -9.92 -9.81
CA ASP A 108 26.31 -8.59 -9.26
C ASP A 108 24.90 -8.22 -8.81
N LYS A 109 24.63 -8.60 -7.56
CA LYS A 109 23.67 -7.92 -6.71
C LYS A 109 24.05 -6.43 -6.69
N ALA A 110 23.58 -5.67 -7.66
CA ALA A 110 23.39 -4.24 -7.49
C ALA A 110 21.97 -4.08 -6.91
N PRO A 111 21.82 -3.73 -5.62
CA PRO A 111 20.51 -3.42 -5.08
C PRO A 111 19.99 -2.19 -5.81
N CYS A 112 18.83 -2.30 -6.44
CA CYS A 112 18.07 -1.14 -6.89
C CYS A 112 17.77 -0.30 -5.64
N ALA A 113 18.54 0.76 -5.43
CA ALA A 113 18.42 1.68 -4.31
C ALA A 113 17.27 2.66 -4.56
N THR A 114 16.05 2.15 -4.47
CA THR A 114 14.86 2.93 -4.10
C THR A 114 14.06 2.14 -3.08
N ILE A 115 14.72 1.75 -2.00
CA ILE A 115 14.07 1.67 -0.70
C ILE A 115 14.25 3.05 -0.08
N SER A 116 13.25 3.93 -0.23
CA SER A 116 13.11 5.07 0.68
C SER A 116 12.91 4.46 2.06
N ALA A 117 13.99 4.37 2.83
CA ALA A 117 14.06 3.53 4.02
C ALA A 117 13.43 4.17 5.27
N ASN A 118 12.70 5.29 5.15
CA ASN A 118 12.27 6.07 6.31
C ASN A 118 10.75 6.26 6.50
N ASP A 119 9.87 5.96 5.56
CA ASP A 119 8.46 6.38 5.70
C ASP A 119 7.50 5.30 6.21
N GLN A 120 8.01 4.08 6.44
CA GLN A 120 7.16 2.94 6.85
C GLN A 120 7.67 2.22 8.09
N LYS A 121 8.36 2.94 8.98
CA LYS A 121 8.67 2.44 10.31
C LYS A 121 7.57 2.89 11.27
N VAL A 122 6.49 2.11 11.36
CA VAL A 122 5.55 2.24 12.48
C VAL A 122 6.36 1.90 13.75
N PRO A 123 6.56 2.83 14.69
CA PRO A 123 7.24 2.49 15.94
C PRO A 123 6.42 1.40 16.63
N ALA A 124 7.03 0.23 16.83
CA ALA A 124 6.42 -0.81 17.64
C ALA A 124 6.26 -0.24 19.07
N LEU A 125 5.03 0.06 19.48
CA LEU A 125 4.75 0.30 20.88
C LEU A 125 5.07 -1.01 21.61
N GLN A 126 6.11 -0.99 22.44
CA GLN A 126 6.33 -2.05 23.40
C GLN A 126 5.15 -1.99 24.38
N VAL A 127 4.21 -2.93 24.23
CA VAL A 127 3.21 -3.22 25.25
C VAL A 127 3.99 -3.62 26.50
N GLN A 128 4.00 -2.75 27.51
CA GLN A 128 4.48 -3.12 28.83
C GLN A 128 3.42 -4.04 29.44
N ASP A 129 3.80 -5.28 29.72
CA ASP A 129 2.97 -6.25 30.43
C ASP A 129 2.54 -5.67 31.79
N PRO A 130 1.23 -5.45 32.05
CA PRO A 130 0.78 -5.00 33.36
C PRO A 130 0.64 -6.21 34.29
N LYS A 131 1.75 -6.87 34.62
CA LYS A 131 1.81 -7.87 35.70
C LYS A 131 3.18 -7.83 36.37
N ASN A 132 3.36 -6.84 37.23
CA ASN A 132 4.08 -6.99 38.49
C ASN A 132 3.87 -5.69 39.26
N ASP A 133 2.96 -5.74 40.22
CA ASP A 133 3.03 -5.05 41.51
C ASP A 133 1.79 -5.42 42.32
N LEU A 134 1.87 -6.55 43.02
CA LEU A 134 1.04 -6.82 44.19
C LEU A 134 1.94 -6.62 45.41
N PRO A 135 1.60 -5.72 46.35
CA PRO A 135 2.34 -5.58 47.60
C PRO A 135 1.79 -6.56 48.64
N ILE A 136 2.67 -7.36 49.25
CA ILE A 136 2.56 -7.84 50.64
C ILE A 136 3.93 -7.69 51.28
#